data_AF-A0A127T2P2-F1
#
_entry.id   AF-A0A127T2P2-F1
#
_cell.length_a   1.000
_cell.length_b   1.000
_cell.length_c   1.000
_cell.angle_alpha   90.00
_cell.angle_beta   90.00
_cell.angle_gamma   90.00
#
_symmetry.space_group_name_H-M   'P 1'
#
loop_
_entity.id
_entity.type
_entity.pdbx_description
1 polymer ?
#
loop_
_entity_poly.entity_id
_entity_poly.type
_entity_poly.pdbx_seq_one_letter_code
_entity_poly.pdbx_strand_id
1 'polypeptide(L)' 'DRNVVLTLHQKGTGATEIAHQLSIARSTVYKILEDERAS' A
#
# COMPACT_ATOMS: atom_id res chain seq x y z
N ASP A 1 -2.57 9.08 1.00
CA ASP A 1 -2.56 7.66 0.59
C ASP A 1 -1.26 6.92 0.91
N ARG A 2 -0.08 7.41 0.47
CA ARG A 2 1.22 6.75 0.70
C ARG A 2 1.46 6.30 2.15
N ASN A 3 1.41 7.22 3.11
CA ASN A 3 1.66 6.89 4.52
C ASN A 3 0.65 5.90 5.12
N VAL A 4 -0.61 5.94 4.65
CA VAL A 4 -1.66 5.02 5.11
C VAL A 4 -1.40 3.62 4.58
N VAL A 5 -1.05 3.49 3.29
CA VAL A 5 -0.62 2.23 2.66
C VAL A 5 0.56 1.63 3.42
N LEU A 6 1.60 2.42 3.70
CA LEU A 6 2.78 1.96 4.42
C LEU A 6 2.46 1.51 5.85
N THR A 7 1.65 2.28 6.57
CA THR A 7 1.24 1.95 7.94
C THR A 7 0.42 0.66 7.99
N LEU A 8 -0.52 0.46 7.06
CA LEU A 8 -1.32 -0.77 6.98
C LEU A 8 -0.46 -1.97 6.60
N HIS A 9 0.44 -1.80 5.64
CA HIS A 9 1.36 -2.86 5.23
C HIS A 9 2.32 -3.26 6.35
N GLN A 10 2.85 -2.29 7.11
CA GLN A 10 3.68 -2.53 8.31
C GLN A 10 2.92 -3.29 9.41
N LYS A 11 1.59 -3.12 9.49
CA LYS A 11 0.72 -3.89 10.39
C LYS A 11 0.39 -5.30 9.87
N GLY A 12 0.92 -5.68 8.71
CA GLY A 12 0.69 -7.00 8.09
C GLY A 12 -0.55 -7.06 7.18
N THR A 13 -1.20 -5.93 6.88
CA THR A 13 -2.32 -5.91 5.93
C THR A 13 -1.81 -6.10 4.50
N GLY A 14 -2.38 -7.06 3.77
CA GLY A 14 -2.00 -7.35 2.40
C GLY A 14 -2.42 -6.25 1.40
N ALA A 15 -1.68 -6.13 0.29
CA ALA A 15 -1.91 -5.09 -0.72
C ALA A 15 -3.32 -5.11 -1.33
N THR A 16 -3.93 -6.28 -1.48
CA THR A 16 -5.31 -6.44 -1.98
C THR A 16 -6.33 -5.83 -1.02
N GLU A 17 -6.17 -6.08 0.28
CA GLU A 17 -7.05 -5.56 1.32
C GLU A 17 -6.89 -4.04 1.47
N ILE A 18 -5.65 -3.54 1.41
CA ILE A 18 -5.37 -2.10 1.41
C ILE A 18 -6.04 -1.40 0.21
N ALA A 19 -5.92 -1.99 -0.98
CA ALA A 19 -6.55 -1.44 -2.18
C ALA A 19 -8.07 -1.33 -2.05
N HIS A 20 -8.70 -2.36 -1.44
CA HIS A 20 -10.12 -2.38 -1.17
C HIS A 20 -10.55 -1.32 -0.13
N GLN A 21 -9.85 -1.25 1.01
CA GLN A 21 -10.15 -0.28 2.07
C GLN A 21 -10.00 1.17 1.62
N LEU A 22 -9.00 1.46 0.78
CA LEU A 22 -8.73 2.81 0.30
C LEU A 22 -9.43 3.13 -1.02
N SER A 23 -10.17 2.18 -1.61
CA SER A 23 -10.82 2.33 -2.92
C SER A 23 -9.86 2.78 -4.03
N ILE A 24 -8.64 2.23 -4.05
CA ILE A 24 -7.61 2.51 -5.05
C ILE A 24 -7.19 1.25 -5.81
N ALA A 25 -6.58 1.42 -6.99
CA ALA A 25 -6.07 0.29 -7.75
C ALA A 25 -4.91 -0.41 -7.01
N ARG A 26 -4.88 -1.75 -7.03
CA ARG A 26 -3.77 -2.56 -6.49
C ARG A 26 -2.40 -2.15 -7.05
N SER A 27 -2.34 -1.74 -8.31
CA SER A 27 -1.10 -1.24 -8.94
C SER A 27 -0.55 0.01 -8.24
N THR A 28 -1.42 0.87 -7.71
CA THR A 28 -1.01 2.06 -6.96
C THR A 28 -0.39 1.66 -5.61
N VAL A 29 -0.99 0.69 -4.93
CA VAL A 29 -0.43 0.11 -3.69
C VAL A 29 0.97 -0.46 -3.95
N TYR A 30 1.13 -1.27 -5.01
CA TYR A 30 2.45 -1.83 -5.33
C TYR A 30 3.50 -0.78 -5.68
N LYS A 31 3.15 0.25 -6.48
CA LYS A 31 4.07 1.36 -6.77
C LYS A 31 4.56 2.05 -5.49
N ILE A 32 3.65 2.33 -4.55
CA ILE A 32 4.01 2.94 -3.27
C ILE A 32 4.96 2.05 -2.46
N LEU A 33 4.69 0.75 -2.39
CA LEU A 33 5.53 -0.20 -1.67
C LEU A 33 6.91 -0.38 -2.32
N GLU A 34 6.98 -0.30 -3.65
CA GLU A 34 8.22 -0.36 -4.41
C GLU A 34 9.05 0.91 -4.22
N ASP A 35 8.44 2.09 -4.33
CA ASP A 35 9.07 3.38 -4.08
C ASP A 35 9.69 3.45 -2.67
N GLU A 36 9.00 2.87 -1.67
CA GLU A 36 9.52 2.80 -0.30
C GLU A 36 10.74 1.89 -0.17
N ARG A 37 10.76 0.75 -0.86
CA ARG A 37 11.92 -0.15 -0.85
C ARG A 37 13.14 0.44 -1.56
N ALA A 38 12.93 1.36 -2.49
CA ALA A 38 13.97 2.03 -3.25
C ALA A 38 14.55 3.28 -2.53
N SER A 39 13.98 3.66 -1.38
CA SER A 39 14.36 4.84 -0.58
C SER A 39 15.23 4.45 0.61
#